data_AF-A0A3N9Q6D9-F1
#
_entry.id   AF-A0A3N9Q6D9-F1
#
_cell.length_a   1.000
_cell.length_b   1.000
_cell.length_c   1.000
_cell.angle_alpha   90.00
_cell.angle_beta   90.00
_cell.angle_gamma   90.00
#
_symmetry.space_group_name_H-M   'P 1'
#
loop_
_entity.id
_entity.type
_entity.pdbx_description
1 polymer ?
#
loop_
_entity_poly.entity_id
_entity_poly.type
_entity_poly.pdbx_seq_one_letter_code
_entity_poly.pdbx_strand_id
1 'polypeptide(L)'
;MKKTFDFNSFKHVYYLNLHCDDETREARLLARNWPQQMIDDYKNFAKRLLEIADEEYDPPMPTIDTTSTPVTEVAYGIRDWVLRYI
;
A
#
# COMPACT_ATOMS: atom_id res chain seq x y z
N MET A 1 -10.24 -6.88 24.43
CA MET A 1 -9.53 -8.04 23.83
C MET A 1 -8.65 -7.55 22.69
N LYS A 2 -7.32 -7.60 22.82
CA LYS A 2 -6.42 -7.44 21.67
C LYS A 2 -6.54 -8.73 20.84
N LYS A 3 -6.95 -8.63 19.57
CA LYS A 3 -6.74 -9.70 18.60
C LYS A 3 -5.24 -9.73 18.31
N THR A 4 -4.53 -10.68 18.92
CA THR A 4 -3.16 -11.00 18.55
C THR A 4 -3.23 -11.77 17.24
N PHE A 5 -2.74 -11.19 16.14
CA PHE A 5 -2.58 -11.92 14.90
C PHE A 5 -1.41 -12.89 15.09
N ASP A 6 -1.71 -14.19 15.08
CA ASP A 6 -0.69 -15.23 15.12
C ASP A 6 -0.27 -15.55 13.68
N PHE A 7 0.97 -15.20 13.33
CA PHE A 7 1.55 -15.45 12.02
C PHE A 7 2.38 -16.72 11.96
N ASN A 8 2.47 -17.50 13.04
CA ASN A 8 3.32 -18.70 13.11
C ASN A 8 2.93 -19.80 12.11
N SER A 9 1.73 -19.72 11.53
CA SER A 9 1.27 -20.65 10.49
C SER A 9 1.67 -20.24 9.06
N PHE A 10 2.17 -19.02 8.86
CA PHE A 10 2.61 -18.55 7.54
C PHE A 10 4.10 -18.81 7.36
N LYS A 11 4.47 -19.46 6.26
CA LYS A 11 5.88 -19.69 5.90
C LYS A 11 6.61 -18.36 5.64
N HIS A 12 5.91 -17.40 5.04
CA HIS A 12 6.47 -16.11 4.68
C HIS A 12 5.34 -15.08 4.50
N VAL A 13 5.59 -13.82 4.89
CA VAL A 13 4.64 -12.70 4.78
C VAL A 13 5.15 -11.75 3.71
N TYR A 14 4.37 -11.57 2.65
CA TYR A 14 4.69 -10.67 1.55
C TYR A 14 3.93 -9.36 1.71
N TYR A 15 4.60 -8.24 1.39
CA TYR A 15 4.00 -6.91 1.40
C TYR A 15 3.86 -6.37 -0.02
N LEU A 16 2.78 -5.65 -0.26
CA LEU A 16 2.47 -4.98 -1.53
C LEU A 16 1.97 -3.58 -1.21
N ASN A 17 2.55 -2.56 -1.83
CA ASN A 17 2.15 -1.18 -1.62
C ASN A 17 1.18 -0.73 -2.73
N LEU A 18 0.00 -0.25 -2.35
CA LEU A 18 -0.91 0.45 -3.27
C LEU A 18 -0.70 1.96 -3.07
N HIS A 19 -0.10 2.60 -4.07
CA HIS A 19 0.27 4.01 -3.97
C HIS A 19 -0.49 4.86 -4.98
N CYS A 20 -0.69 6.13 -4.67
CA CYS A 20 -1.10 7.17 -5.62
C CYS A 20 -0.35 8.46 -5.30
N ASP A 21 -0.30 9.39 -6.23
CA ASP A 21 0.29 10.71 -5.97
C ASP A 21 -0.44 11.49 -4.86
N ASP A 22 0.21 12.54 -4.36
CA ASP A 22 -0.29 13.32 -3.23
C ASP A 22 -1.56 14.11 -3.54
N GLU A 23 -1.71 14.59 -4.79
CA GLU A 23 -2.90 15.33 -5.23
C GLU A 23 -4.13 14.40 -5.23
N THR A 24 -3.98 13.21 -5.80
CA THR A 24 -5.02 12.18 -5.84
C THR A 24 -5.35 11.69 -4.43
N ARG A 25 -4.33 11.47 -3.59
CA ARG A 25 -4.52 11.08 -2.18
C ARG A 25 -5.33 12.13 -1.43
N GLU A 26 -4.93 13.39 -1.49
CA GLU A 26 -5.61 14.49 -0.82
C GLU A 26 -7.06 14.62 -1.27
N ALA A 27 -7.31 14.66 -2.59
CA ALA A 27 -8.67 14.73 -3.12
C ALA A 27 -9.56 13.58 -2.60
N ARG A 28 -9.03 12.35 -2.59
CA ARG A 28 -9.75 11.16 -2.12
C ARG A 28 -9.98 11.16 -0.61
N LEU A 29 -9.07 11.72 0.20
CA LEU A 29 -9.22 11.81 1.66
C LEU A 29 -10.17 12.95 2.07
N LEU A 30 -10.08 14.10 1.40
CA LEU A 30 -11.02 15.22 1.57
C LEU A 30 -12.46 14.79 1.26
N ALA A 31 -12.68 14.04 0.17
CA ALA A 31 -13.99 13.48 -0.16
C ALA A 31 -14.56 12.53 0.91
N ARG A 32 -13.71 12.04 1.82
CA ARG A 32 -14.09 11.19 2.97
C ARG A 32 -14.14 11.97 4.29
N ASN A 33 -14.07 13.30 4.24
CA ASN A 33 -14.07 14.20 5.40
C ASN A 33 -12.91 13.95 6.38
N TRP A 34 -11.73 13.61 5.87
CA TRP A 34 -10.55 13.48 6.71
C TRP A 34 -10.04 14.87 7.14
N PRO A 35 -9.58 15.04 8.40
CA PRO A 35 -8.95 16.29 8.84
C PRO A 35 -7.64 16.56 8.10
N GLN A 36 -7.34 17.83 7.79
CA GLN A 36 -6.12 18.22 7.06
C GLN A 36 -4.85 17.67 7.70
N GLN A 37 -4.75 17.73 9.03
CA GLN A 37 -3.59 17.20 9.76
C GLN A 37 -3.34 15.72 9.46
N MET A 38 -4.40 14.91 9.38
CA MET A 38 -4.25 13.49 9.04
C MET A 38 -3.90 13.27 7.57
N ILE A 39 -4.35 14.16 6.67
CA ILE A 39 -3.96 14.11 5.26
C ILE A 39 -2.45 14.33 5.11
N ASP A 40 -1.92 15.35 5.80
CA ASP A 40 -0.49 15.68 5.77
C ASP A 40 0.36 14.54 6.36
N ASP A 41 -0.08 13.95 7.47
CA ASP A 41 0.56 12.76 8.06
C ASP A 41 0.60 11.59 7.08
N TYR A 42 -0.50 11.35 6.34
CA TYR A 42 -0.57 10.26 5.37
C TYR A 42 0.27 10.50 4.11
N LYS A 43 0.44 11.76 3.67
CA LYS A 43 1.38 12.10 2.59
C LYS A 43 2.81 11.77 2.99
N ASN A 44 3.21 12.19 4.20
CA ASN A 44 4.53 11.88 4.75
C ASN A 44 4.76 10.36 4.88
N PHE A 45 3.77 9.64 5.39
CA PHE A 45 3.83 8.18 5.50
C PHE A 45 3.94 7.50 4.13
N ALA A 46 3.13 7.93 3.16
CA ALA A 46 3.15 7.36 1.81
C ALA A 46 4.49 7.59 1.11
N LYS A 47 5.10 8.76 1.27
CA LYS A 47 6.45 9.04 0.78
C LYS A 47 7.47 8.12 1.46
N ARG A 48 7.39 7.96 2.78
CA ARG A 48 8.30 7.08 3.52
C ARG A 48 8.24 5.64 3.03
N LEU A 49 7.04 5.12 2.74
CA LEU A 49 6.89 3.76 2.21
C LEU A 49 7.62 3.56 0.88
N LEU A 50 7.67 4.57 0.01
CA LEU A 50 8.43 4.49 -1.24
C LEU A 50 9.94 4.48 -0.99
N GLU A 51 10.42 5.24 -0.01
CA GLU A 51 11.85 5.31 0.33
C GLU A 51 12.39 3.99 0.90
N ILE A 52 11.55 3.24 1.63
CA ILE A 52 11.99 2.02 2.34
C ILE A 52 11.60 0.72 1.65
N ALA A 53 10.82 0.79 0.56
CA ALA A 53 10.19 -0.37 -0.08
C ALA A 53 11.18 -1.48 -0.48
N ASP A 54 12.36 -1.09 -0.97
CA ASP A 54 13.38 -2.01 -1.47
C ASP A 54 14.36 -2.50 -0.40
N GLU A 55 14.42 -1.83 0.75
CA GLU A 55 15.48 -2.03 1.76
C GLU A 55 14.97 -2.66 3.07
N GLU A 56 13.77 -2.29 3.52
CA GLU A 56 13.23 -2.70 4.83
C GLU A 56 12.31 -3.94 4.74
N TYR A 57 12.12 -4.50 3.55
CA TYR A 57 11.26 -5.66 3.31
C TYR A 57 12.03 -6.78 2.60
N ASP A 58 11.77 -8.02 3.01
CA ASP A 58 12.33 -9.23 2.40
C ASP A 58 11.19 -10.20 2.05
N PRO A 59 10.86 -10.40 0.76
CA PRO A 59 11.43 -9.72 -0.40
C PRO A 59 11.01 -8.23 -0.46
N PRO A 60 11.65 -7.42 -1.32
CA PRO A 60 11.26 -6.04 -1.58
C PRO A 60 9.76 -5.88 -1.80
N MET A 61 9.17 -4.82 -1.23
CA MET A 61 7.74 -4.52 -1.33
C MET A 61 7.47 -3.77 -2.63
N PRO A 62 6.88 -4.40 -3.68
CA PRO A 62 6.60 -3.67 -4.90
C PRO A 62 5.47 -2.67 -4.68
N THR A 63 5.48 -1.63 -5.50
CA THR A 63 4.43 -0.61 -5.52
C THR A 63 3.59 -0.73 -6.79
N ILE A 64 2.27 -0.78 -6.63
CA ILE A 64 1.31 -0.64 -7.72
C ILE A 64 0.73 0.77 -7.66
N ASP A 65 0.87 1.50 -8.77
CA ASP A 65 0.28 2.82 -8.93
C ASP A 65 -1.24 2.74 -9.16
N THR A 66 -1.97 3.53 -8.39
CA THR A 66 -3.44 3.64 -8.36
C THR A 66 -3.90 5.08 -8.63
N THR A 67 -3.00 5.95 -9.07
CA THR A 67 -3.27 7.35 -9.40
C THR A 67 -4.33 7.44 -10.50
N SER A 68 -4.00 6.94 -11.69
CA SER A 68 -4.87 6.93 -12.87
C SER A 68 -5.16 5.52 -13.39
N THR A 69 -4.51 4.49 -12.83
CA THR A 69 -4.68 3.10 -13.23
C THR A 69 -6.12 2.63 -12.97
N PRO A 70 -6.81 2.06 -13.98
CA PRO A 70 -8.14 1.49 -13.79
C PRO A 70 -8.15 0.40 -12.72
N VAL A 71 -9.23 0.33 -11.94
CA VAL A 71 -9.37 -0.66 -10.85
C VAL A 71 -9.19 -2.10 -11.34
N THR A 72 -9.65 -2.41 -12.56
CA THR A 72 -9.48 -3.73 -13.18
C THR A 72 -8.00 -4.06 -13.44
N GLU A 73 -7.22 -3.09 -13.90
CA GLU A 73 -5.79 -3.26 -14.14
C GLU A 73 -5.00 -3.38 -12.83
N VAL A 74 -5.37 -2.60 -11.81
CA VAL A 74 -4.81 -2.76 -10.45
C VAL A 74 -5.09 -4.18 -9.94
N ALA A 75 -6.31 -4.69 -10.10
CA ALA A 75 -6.67 -6.03 -9.68
C ALA A 75 -5.89 -7.13 -10.42
N TYR A 76 -5.67 -6.97 -11.74
CA TYR A 76 -4.81 -7.87 -12.50
C TYR A 76 -3.35 -7.80 -12.05
N GLY A 77 -2.83 -6.60 -11.78
CA GLY A 77 -1.48 -6.43 -11.23
C GLY A 77 -1.28 -7.15 -9.90
N ILE A 78 -2.26 -7.05 -8.98
CA ILE A 78 -2.25 -7.79 -7.71
C ILE A 78 -2.26 -9.29 -7.95
N ARG A 79 -3.17 -9.79 -8.80
CA ARG A 79 -3.27 -11.22 -9.15
C ARG A 79 -1.93 -11.74 -9.68
N ASP A 80 -1.35 -11.04 -10.65
CA ASP A 80 -0.13 -11.45 -11.32
C ASP A 80 1.08 -11.40 -10.37
N TRP A 81 1.08 -10.51 -9.38
CA TRP A 81 2.08 -10.50 -8.32
C TRP A 81 1.92 -11.69 -7.37
N VAL A 82 0.70 -11.98 -6.90
CA VAL A 82 0.43 -13.13 -6.02
C VAL A 82 0.84 -14.45 -6.68
N LEU A 83 0.54 -14.63 -7.97
CA LEU A 83 0.87 -15.85 -8.71
C LEU A 83 2.38 -16.12 -8.86
N ARG A 84 3.25 -15.14 -8.59
CA ARG A 84 4.72 -15.35 -8.60
C ARG A 84 5.24 -16.07 -7.36
N TYR A 85 4.44 -16.15 -6.30
CA TYR A 85 4.83 -16.71 -5.01
C TYR A 85 3.99 -17.93 -4.60
N ILE A 86 3.17 -18.44 -5.52
CA ILE A 86 2.40 -19.70 -5.37
C ILE A 86 3.22 -20.88 -5.88
#